data_AF-W6KM64-F1
#
_entry.id   AF-W6KM64-F1
#
_cell.length_a   1.000
_cell.length_b   1.000
_cell.length_c   1.000
_cell.angle_alpha   90.00
_cell.angle_beta   90.00
_cell.angle_gamma   90.00
#
_symmetry.space_group_name_H-M   'P 1'
#
loop_
_entity.id
_entity.type
_entity.pdbx_description
1 polymer ?
#
loop_
_entity_poly.entity_id
_entity_poly.type
_entity_poly.pdbx_seq_one_letter_code
_entity_poly.pdbx_strand_id
1 'polypeptide(L)'
;MKICIEKLDGADNATLALIMDYITAYPDMPFDVAYELAGLKRKNLTATAEIGHYSNSEQKNMGAVATGAEESKELEALKHGWKAFVASGSTNDALKDIISQTKAFQANHIETRASPKRSSHRQEKKLLAMLDVLHPLLGSLHNRSFTAEDGLWLAYLELLPGLLEGVFYDYALNMVEREHADRLSYEQLWRASEVWEDAREIVAPFLWGFIEPLEKELVFHFHSGLETAQRSEPQHFFTFLLDLLHRLDKSGAISTASSSEGRSRINLLDFGQLRLALTAVVILSETYQWNPAIASFLSDASSAYIVHFINSFFDFVEQAKGSVYSQTLEFLSAYVLADRAMRVYTDSCNLIVERAFKRGAAALWRRTFLSSGIEALPFYLNTVHFVRCADAITRRLCSTVLHVDPVRGGKIVREFVESSIGTCVAFTEEHVSPWFEGVTDDDVNWDHVLRIQEVVLSLCSVMTAAEVWLDMLKDGATKGPQEPLVSCSANAPFETLGELAAHRNQLIRMSTVVSGQLVKLMCRSSEAVQPSIGDYEDLERLLGYLHHIPDGFSLLALEAAIKEQFEESLTIEKRESLQHYLSASGLWRTSCLIG
;
A
#
# COMPACT_ATOMS: atom_id res chain seq x y z
N MET A 1 -40.50 -14.63 -19.27
CA MET A 1 -41.11 -15.98 -19.19
C MET A 1 -42.07 -16.30 -20.35
N LYS A 2 -43.03 -15.43 -20.73
CA LYS A 2 -43.93 -15.69 -21.89
C LYS A 2 -43.27 -15.69 -23.29
N ILE A 3 -42.09 -15.07 -23.46
CA ILE A 3 -41.33 -15.06 -24.73
C ILE A 3 -40.54 -16.37 -24.96
N CYS A 4 -40.32 -17.19 -23.92
CA CYS A 4 -39.43 -18.35 -24.00
C CYS A 4 -40.09 -19.61 -24.59
N ILE A 5 -41.42 -19.75 -24.53
CA ILE A 5 -42.08 -21.01 -24.93
C ILE A 5 -42.19 -21.13 -26.46
N GLU A 6 -42.51 -20.04 -27.17
CA GLU A 6 -42.66 -20.06 -28.64
C GLU A 6 -41.34 -20.36 -29.38
N LYS A 7 -40.19 -19.88 -28.87
CA LYS A 7 -38.88 -20.17 -29.48
C LYS A 7 -38.38 -21.60 -29.19
N LEU A 8 -38.90 -22.23 -28.14
CA LEU A 8 -38.52 -23.59 -27.75
C LEU A 8 -39.36 -24.67 -28.44
N ASP A 9 -40.60 -24.36 -28.82
CA ASP A 9 -41.52 -25.31 -29.48
C ASP A 9 -41.05 -25.77 -30.88
N GLY A 10 -40.04 -25.08 -31.45
CA GLY A 10 -39.39 -25.46 -32.71
C GLY A 10 -37.91 -25.86 -32.57
N ALA A 11 -37.34 -25.85 -31.36
CA ALA A 11 -35.94 -26.18 -31.13
C ALA A 11 -35.81 -27.67 -30.79
N ASP A 12 -34.97 -28.41 -31.52
CA ASP A 12 -34.74 -29.81 -31.17
C ASP A 12 -33.82 -30.00 -29.97
N ASN A 13 -33.83 -31.23 -29.47
CA ASN A 13 -33.14 -31.65 -28.26
C ASN A 13 -31.64 -31.31 -28.25
N ALA A 14 -30.98 -31.29 -29.42
CA ALA A 14 -29.55 -30.96 -29.50
C ALA A 14 -29.31 -29.44 -29.33
N THR A 15 -30.19 -28.62 -29.89
CA THR A 15 -30.14 -27.16 -29.73
C THR A 15 -30.48 -26.78 -28.29
N LEU A 16 -31.48 -27.44 -27.70
CA LEU A 16 -31.87 -27.29 -26.30
C LEU A 16 -30.74 -27.63 -25.32
N ALA A 17 -30.04 -28.75 -25.55
CA ALA A 17 -28.90 -29.14 -24.72
C ALA A 17 -27.77 -28.10 -24.76
N LEU A 18 -27.44 -27.57 -25.94
CA LEU A 18 -26.42 -26.53 -26.09
C LEU A 18 -26.80 -25.22 -25.41
N ILE A 19 -28.08 -24.82 -25.48
CA ILE A 19 -28.56 -23.62 -24.78
C ILE A 19 -28.43 -23.81 -23.26
N MET A 20 -28.81 -24.98 -22.75
CA MET A 20 -28.67 -25.31 -21.33
C MET A 20 -27.20 -25.31 -20.89
N ASP A 21 -26.28 -25.85 -21.70
CA ASP A 21 -24.85 -25.82 -21.41
C ASP A 21 -24.32 -24.38 -21.34
N TYR A 22 -24.74 -23.50 -22.25
CA TYR A 22 -24.31 -22.10 -22.23
C TYR A 22 -24.84 -21.34 -21.02
N ILE A 23 -26.11 -21.52 -20.67
CA ILE A 23 -26.71 -20.85 -19.52
C ILE A 23 -26.13 -21.40 -18.21
N THR A 24 -25.81 -22.69 -18.16
CA THR A 24 -25.17 -23.30 -16.98
C THR A 24 -23.73 -22.82 -16.81
N ALA A 25 -22.99 -22.69 -17.90
CA ALA A 25 -21.62 -22.17 -17.87
C ALA A 25 -21.55 -20.65 -17.62
N TYR A 26 -22.59 -19.90 -18.01
CA TYR A 26 -22.66 -18.44 -17.89
C TYR A 26 -24.05 -18.01 -17.38
N PRO A 27 -24.26 -17.99 -16.05
CA PRO A 27 -25.59 -17.80 -15.44
C PRO A 27 -26.27 -16.47 -15.79
N ASP A 28 -25.47 -15.44 -16.09
CA ASP A 28 -25.96 -14.10 -16.42
C ASP A 28 -26.17 -13.87 -17.94
N MET A 29 -25.95 -14.90 -18.77
CA MET A 29 -26.11 -14.80 -20.22
C MET A 29 -27.60 -14.73 -20.61
N PRO A 30 -28.03 -13.68 -21.35
CA PRO A 30 -29.41 -13.60 -21.82
C PRO A 30 -29.78 -14.77 -22.74
N PHE A 31 -30.96 -15.35 -22.55
CA PHE A 31 -31.43 -16.55 -23.27
C PHE A 31 -31.38 -16.39 -24.79
N ASP A 32 -31.71 -15.22 -25.33
CA ASP A 32 -31.69 -14.97 -26.77
C ASP A 32 -30.26 -15.06 -27.35
N VAL A 33 -29.26 -14.63 -26.58
CA VAL A 33 -27.84 -14.75 -26.95
C VAL A 33 -27.39 -16.21 -26.90
N ALA A 34 -27.79 -16.95 -25.86
CA ALA A 34 -27.51 -18.39 -25.77
C ALA A 34 -28.18 -19.19 -26.91
N TYR A 35 -29.40 -18.81 -27.30
CA TYR A 35 -30.15 -19.41 -28.41
C TYR A 35 -29.46 -19.17 -29.77
N GLU A 36 -29.04 -17.93 -30.05
CA GLU A 36 -28.32 -17.63 -31.29
C GLU A 36 -26.95 -18.32 -31.37
N LEU A 37 -26.22 -18.37 -30.25
CA LEU A 37 -24.94 -19.08 -30.17
C LEU A 37 -25.10 -20.59 -30.38
N ALA A 38 -26.17 -21.18 -29.83
CA ALA A 38 -26.49 -22.59 -30.07
C ALA A 38 -26.87 -22.84 -31.54
N GLY A 39 -27.64 -21.93 -32.16
CA GLY A 39 -27.99 -21.99 -33.58
C GLY A 39 -26.78 -21.86 -34.52
N LEU A 40 -25.85 -20.95 -34.22
CA LEU A 40 -24.60 -20.76 -34.98
C LEU A 40 -23.69 -21.98 -34.89
N LYS A 41 -23.52 -22.53 -33.69
CA LYS A 41 -22.70 -23.73 -33.47
C LYS A 41 -23.27 -24.95 -34.19
N ARG A 42 -24.59 -25.00 -34.35
CA ARG A 42 -25.28 -26.06 -35.08
C ARG A 42 -25.18 -25.93 -36.60
N LYS A 43 -25.25 -24.72 -37.15
CA LYS A 43 -24.99 -24.49 -38.59
C LYS A 43 -23.58 -24.94 -38.99
N ASN A 44 -22.62 -24.86 -38.07
CA ASN A 44 -21.26 -25.36 -38.27
C ASN A 44 -21.13 -26.89 -38.15
N LEU A 45 -22.13 -27.59 -37.59
CA LEU A 45 -22.14 -29.06 -37.49
C LEU A 45 -22.78 -29.75 -38.70
N THR A 46 -23.65 -29.07 -39.45
CA THR A 46 -24.29 -29.63 -40.66
C THR A 46 -23.43 -29.57 -41.94
N ALA A 47 -22.20 -29.06 -41.86
CA ALA A 47 -21.28 -28.96 -42.99
C ALA A 47 -20.40 -30.21 -43.21
N THR A 48 -20.81 -31.38 -42.71
CA THR A 48 -20.07 -32.64 -42.92
C THR A 48 -21.00 -33.81 -43.26
N ALA A 49 -21.22 -34.01 -44.56
CA ALA A 49 -21.53 -35.28 -45.22
C ALA A 49 -21.08 -35.09 -46.67
N GLU A 50 -20.30 -35.92 -47.35
CA GLU A 50 -19.83 -37.29 -47.17
C GLU A 50 -18.44 -37.36 -47.81
N ILE A 51 -17.41 -37.90 -47.17
CA ILE A 51 -16.25 -38.44 -47.92
C ILE A 51 -15.77 -39.71 -47.21
N GLY A 52 -15.84 -40.80 -47.95
CA GLY A 52 -15.47 -42.14 -47.53
C GLY A 52 -14.03 -42.28 -47.07
N HIS A 53 -13.84 -43.31 -46.25
CA HIS A 53 -12.57 -43.79 -45.74
C HIS A 53 -11.46 -43.82 -46.80
N TYR A 54 -10.46 -42.94 -46.65
CA TYR A 54 -9.08 -43.18 -47.06
C TYR A 54 -8.11 -42.57 -46.03
N SER A 55 -6.90 -43.13 -45.96
CA SER A 55 -5.95 -43.09 -44.85
C SER A 55 -5.44 -41.70 -44.41
N ASN A 56 -5.31 -41.55 -43.09
CA ASN A 56 -5.21 -40.30 -42.32
C ASN A 56 -3.78 -39.69 -42.18
N SER A 57 -2.85 -39.95 -43.10
CA SER A 57 -1.45 -39.46 -42.97
C SER A 57 -1.07 -38.31 -43.92
N GLU A 58 -1.81 -38.07 -45.00
CA GLU A 58 -1.43 -37.05 -46.01
C GLU A 58 -2.23 -35.74 -45.90
N GLN A 59 -3.47 -35.77 -45.39
CA GLN A 59 -4.29 -34.56 -45.20
C GLN A 59 -3.82 -33.66 -44.05
N LYS A 60 -3.23 -34.23 -42.99
CA LYS A 60 -2.63 -33.45 -41.89
C LYS A 60 -1.40 -32.66 -42.36
N ASN A 61 -0.68 -33.17 -43.35
CA ASN A 61 0.43 -32.46 -43.98
C ASN A 61 -0.06 -31.41 -44.99
N MET A 62 -1.08 -31.68 -45.80
CA MET A 62 -1.62 -30.66 -46.74
C MET A 62 -2.31 -29.47 -46.04
N GLY A 63 -3.06 -29.69 -44.96
CA GLY A 63 -3.68 -28.60 -44.20
C GLY A 63 -2.68 -27.72 -43.45
N ALA A 64 -1.58 -28.31 -42.97
CA ALA A 64 -0.47 -27.58 -42.33
C ALA A 64 0.41 -26.83 -43.34
N VAL A 65 0.52 -27.34 -44.59
CA VAL A 65 1.25 -26.72 -45.69
C VAL A 65 0.44 -25.57 -46.31
N ALA A 66 -0.89 -25.71 -46.45
CA ALA A 66 -1.76 -24.65 -46.95
C ALA A 66 -1.82 -23.43 -46.01
N THR A 67 -1.99 -23.66 -44.71
CA THR A 67 -1.92 -22.58 -43.69
C THR A 67 -0.52 -21.94 -43.61
N GLY A 68 0.55 -22.73 -43.74
CA GLY A 68 1.92 -22.19 -43.79
C GLY A 68 2.23 -21.40 -45.08
N ALA A 69 1.61 -21.75 -46.21
CA ALA A 69 1.77 -21.06 -47.48
C ALA A 69 0.96 -19.74 -47.55
N GLU A 70 -0.19 -19.67 -46.89
CA GLU A 70 -0.95 -18.42 -46.71
C GLU A 70 -0.25 -17.46 -45.74
N GLU A 71 0.21 -17.95 -44.58
CA GLU A 71 1.01 -17.14 -43.63
C GLU A 71 2.28 -16.58 -44.31
N SER A 72 2.96 -17.38 -45.14
CA SER A 72 4.15 -16.94 -45.89
C SER A 72 3.85 -15.90 -46.96
N LYS A 73 2.65 -15.89 -47.56
CA LYS A 73 2.25 -14.90 -48.56
C LYS A 73 1.85 -13.58 -47.90
N GLU A 74 1.12 -13.65 -46.79
CA GLU A 74 0.76 -12.50 -45.97
C GLU A 74 2.00 -11.79 -45.42
N LEU A 75 2.97 -12.58 -44.95
CA LEU A 75 4.27 -12.09 -44.48
C LEU A 75 5.03 -11.30 -45.56
N GLU A 76 5.18 -11.87 -46.76
CA GLU A 76 5.89 -11.21 -47.87
C GLU A 76 5.13 -9.98 -48.38
N ALA A 77 3.80 -9.97 -48.33
CA ALA A 77 2.99 -8.80 -48.66
C ALA A 77 3.22 -7.65 -47.67
N LEU A 78 3.24 -7.94 -46.35
CA LEU A 78 3.55 -6.95 -45.32
C LEU A 78 4.98 -6.40 -45.45
N LYS A 79 5.98 -7.27 -45.70
CA LYS A 79 7.37 -6.85 -45.96
C LYS A 79 7.46 -5.90 -47.15
N HIS A 80 6.82 -6.24 -48.26
CA HIS A 80 6.80 -5.40 -49.45
C HIS A 80 6.07 -4.08 -49.21
N GLY A 81 4.97 -4.11 -48.47
CA GLY A 81 4.23 -2.91 -48.09
C GLY A 81 5.08 -1.94 -47.26
N TRP A 82 5.77 -2.42 -46.21
CA TRP A 82 6.63 -1.57 -45.39
C TRP A 82 7.81 -1.00 -46.19
N LYS A 83 8.46 -1.82 -47.03
CA LYS A 83 9.53 -1.34 -47.93
C LYS A 83 9.02 -0.27 -48.90
N ALA A 84 7.85 -0.48 -49.50
CA ALA A 84 7.25 0.47 -50.42
C ALA A 84 6.88 1.78 -49.72
N PHE A 85 6.31 1.69 -48.51
CA PHE A 85 5.94 2.87 -47.73
C PHE A 85 7.18 3.70 -47.32
N VAL A 86 8.20 3.05 -46.75
CA VAL A 86 9.46 3.71 -46.35
C VAL A 86 10.17 4.37 -47.56
N ALA A 87 10.14 3.73 -48.74
CA ALA A 87 10.77 4.27 -49.94
C ALA A 87 9.99 5.41 -50.61
N SER A 88 8.66 5.43 -50.49
CA SER A 88 7.79 6.37 -51.22
C SER A 88 7.30 7.58 -50.41
N GLY A 89 7.37 7.52 -49.07
CA GLY A 89 6.83 8.59 -48.22
C GLY A 89 5.31 8.76 -48.40
N SER A 90 4.59 7.65 -48.54
CA SER A 90 3.16 7.60 -48.89
C SER A 90 2.24 8.31 -47.88
N THR A 91 0.97 8.50 -48.26
CA THR A 91 -0.04 9.23 -47.49
C THR A 91 -0.40 8.54 -46.16
N ASN A 92 -0.93 9.33 -45.20
CA ASN A 92 -1.36 8.84 -43.89
C ASN A 92 -2.37 7.68 -43.94
N ASP A 93 -3.18 7.59 -45.00
CA ASP A 93 -4.17 6.51 -45.14
C ASP A 93 -3.50 5.15 -45.44
N ALA A 94 -2.48 5.13 -46.30
CA ALA A 94 -1.70 3.93 -46.59
C ALA A 94 -0.91 3.43 -45.36
N LEU A 95 -0.47 4.37 -44.52
CA LEU A 95 0.19 4.06 -43.26
C LEU A 95 -0.77 3.41 -42.25
N LYS A 96 -1.98 3.96 -42.10
CA LYS A 96 -3.00 3.39 -41.21
C LYS A 96 -3.42 1.98 -41.63
N ASP A 97 -3.54 1.76 -42.94
CA ASP A 97 -3.90 0.45 -43.49
C ASP A 97 -2.80 -0.58 -43.21
N ILE A 98 -1.53 -0.24 -43.43
CA ILE A 98 -0.43 -1.17 -43.17
C ILE A 98 -0.21 -1.45 -41.69
N ILE A 99 -0.41 -0.46 -40.82
CA ILE A 99 -0.40 -0.64 -39.36
C ILE A 99 -1.52 -1.60 -38.96
N SER A 100 -2.74 -1.41 -39.46
CA SER A 100 -3.89 -2.25 -39.12
C SER A 100 -3.69 -3.70 -39.54
N GLN A 101 -3.17 -3.93 -40.75
CA GLN A 101 -2.81 -5.27 -41.23
C GLN A 101 -1.69 -5.89 -40.37
N THR A 102 -0.69 -5.10 -39.98
CA THR A 102 0.40 -5.57 -39.11
C THR A 102 -0.11 -5.92 -37.70
N LYS A 103 -0.99 -5.10 -37.10
CA LYS A 103 -1.62 -5.38 -35.79
C LYS A 103 -2.48 -6.67 -35.85
N ALA A 104 -3.24 -6.87 -36.92
CA ALA A 104 -4.03 -8.09 -37.11
C ALA A 104 -3.14 -9.33 -37.22
N PHE A 105 -2.03 -9.24 -37.96
CA PHE A 105 -1.03 -10.29 -38.05
C PHE A 105 -0.40 -10.60 -36.68
N GLN A 106 -0.03 -9.58 -35.89
CA GLN A 106 0.50 -9.72 -34.53
C GLN A 106 -0.49 -10.41 -33.58
N ALA A 107 -1.75 -9.99 -33.57
CA ALA A 107 -2.78 -10.54 -32.69
C ALA A 107 -3.01 -12.04 -32.94
N ASN A 108 -3.14 -12.43 -34.22
CA ASN A 108 -3.26 -13.84 -34.61
C ASN A 108 -2.03 -14.66 -34.16
N HIS A 109 -0.83 -14.07 -34.24
CA HIS A 109 0.40 -14.74 -33.82
C HIS A 109 0.49 -14.92 -32.30
N ILE A 110 0.13 -13.90 -31.51
CA ILE A 110 0.13 -13.95 -30.04
C ILE A 110 -0.89 -14.98 -29.53
N GLU A 111 -2.11 -15.01 -30.07
CA GLU A 111 -3.15 -15.99 -29.71
C GLU A 111 -2.69 -17.44 -29.97
N THR A 112 -1.96 -17.68 -31.06
CA THR A 112 -1.42 -19.03 -31.35
C THR A 112 -0.30 -19.47 -30.40
N ARG A 113 0.41 -18.54 -29.76
CA ARG A 113 1.48 -18.81 -28.78
C ARG A 113 0.96 -19.02 -27.36
N ALA A 114 -0.12 -18.35 -26.98
CA ALA A 114 -0.78 -18.55 -25.69
C ALA A 114 -1.47 -19.94 -25.56
N SER A 115 -1.59 -20.71 -26.65
CA SER A 115 -2.23 -22.04 -26.65
C SER A 115 -1.23 -23.18 -26.33
N PRO A 116 -1.46 -24.01 -25.30
CA PRO A 116 -0.51 -25.03 -24.83
C PRO A 116 -0.37 -26.29 -25.70
N LYS A 117 -0.92 -26.31 -26.93
CA LYS A 117 -1.11 -27.55 -27.74
C LYS A 117 -0.27 -27.69 -29.02
N ARG A 118 0.74 -26.86 -29.28
CA ARG A 118 1.55 -26.96 -30.53
C ARG A 118 3.05 -27.07 -30.27
N SER A 119 3.72 -27.85 -31.11
CA SER A 119 5.12 -28.27 -30.97
C SER A 119 6.13 -27.11 -31.01
N SER A 120 7.13 -27.19 -30.14
CA SER A 120 8.17 -26.18 -29.90
C SER A 120 8.92 -25.72 -31.16
N HIS A 121 9.18 -26.61 -32.12
CA HIS A 121 9.94 -26.29 -33.33
C HIS A 121 9.21 -25.38 -34.34
N ARG A 122 7.88 -25.21 -34.22
CA ARG A 122 7.09 -24.33 -35.10
C ARG A 122 6.91 -22.91 -34.51
N GLN A 123 7.26 -22.72 -33.23
CA GLN A 123 7.09 -21.45 -32.51
C GLN A 123 8.30 -20.51 -32.62
N GLU A 124 9.53 -21.04 -32.71
CA GLU A 124 10.78 -20.27 -32.90
C GLU A 124 10.81 -19.46 -34.21
N LYS A 125 10.17 -19.95 -35.29
CA LYS A 125 10.20 -19.27 -36.61
C LYS A 125 9.31 -18.01 -36.72
N LYS A 126 8.47 -17.71 -35.71
CA LYS A 126 7.38 -16.73 -35.85
C LYS A 126 7.71 -15.31 -35.35
N LEU A 127 8.60 -15.12 -34.37
CA LEU A 127 9.09 -13.78 -33.97
C LEU A 127 10.09 -13.23 -34.99
N LEU A 128 11.00 -14.08 -35.48
CA LEU A 128 11.91 -13.78 -36.60
C LEU A 128 11.13 -13.30 -37.83
N ALA A 129 9.95 -13.89 -38.11
CA ALA A 129 9.07 -13.43 -39.17
C ALA A 129 8.50 -12.02 -38.93
N MET A 130 8.08 -11.68 -37.70
CA MET A 130 7.61 -10.33 -37.35
C MET A 130 8.74 -9.29 -37.40
N LEU A 131 9.94 -9.66 -36.93
CA LEU A 131 11.15 -8.85 -37.07
C LEU A 131 11.48 -8.62 -38.53
N ASP A 132 11.43 -9.64 -39.38
CA ASP A 132 11.69 -9.47 -40.81
C ASP A 132 10.69 -8.51 -41.49
N VAL A 133 9.42 -8.50 -41.05
CA VAL A 133 8.39 -7.57 -41.56
C VAL A 133 8.73 -6.13 -41.19
N LEU A 134 9.27 -5.92 -39.99
CA LEU A 134 9.52 -4.58 -39.44
C LEU A 134 10.97 -4.13 -39.56
N HIS A 135 11.90 -4.99 -39.99
CA HIS A 135 13.29 -4.64 -40.22
C HIS A 135 13.46 -3.40 -41.15
N PRO A 136 12.66 -3.22 -42.22
CA PRO A 136 12.70 -1.98 -43.01
C PRO A 136 12.29 -0.73 -42.21
N LEU A 137 11.32 -0.88 -41.30
CA LEU A 137 10.85 0.20 -40.42
C LEU A 137 11.91 0.52 -39.36
N LEU A 138 12.39 -0.47 -38.61
CA LEU A 138 13.42 -0.33 -37.58
C LEU A 138 14.71 0.26 -38.15
N GLY A 139 15.16 -0.23 -39.31
CA GLY A 139 16.33 0.31 -40.01
C GLY A 139 16.16 1.77 -40.44
N SER A 140 14.94 2.19 -40.80
CA SER A 140 14.64 3.59 -41.12
C SER A 140 14.63 4.51 -39.89
N LEU A 141 14.40 3.96 -38.69
CA LEU A 141 14.34 4.73 -37.44
C LEU A 141 15.71 4.91 -36.79
N HIS A 142 16.68 4.03 -37.09
CA HIS A 142 18.00 3.98 -36.45
C HIS A 142 18.85 5.27 -36.59
N ASN A 143 18.55 6.15 -37.54
CA ASN A 143 19.31 7.39 -37.81
C ASN A 143 18.42 8.64 -37.97
N ARG A 144 17.18 8.61 -37.48
CA ARG A 144 16.22 9.73 -37.63
C ARG A 144 16.11 10.57 -36.37
N SER A 145 15.88 11.87 -36.55
CA SER A 145 15.38 12.75 -35.48
C SER A 145 13.89 12.51 -35.30
N PHE A 146 13.47 12.11 -34.10
CA PHE A 146 12.07 11.81 -33.80
C PHE A 146 11.30 13.10 -33.51
N THR A 147 10.28 13.40 -34.31
CA THR A 147 9.31 14.46 -34.01
C THR A 147 7.93 13.84 -33.80
N ALA A 148 7.07 14.52 -33.03
CA ALA A 148 5.70 14.07 -32.79
C ALA A 148 4.82 14.01 -34.06
N GLU A 149 5.33 14.56 -35.17
CA GLU A 149 4.66 14.59 -36.48
C GLU A 149 5.20 13.52 -37.45
N ASP A 150 6.24 12.76 -37.08
CA ASP A 150 6.76 11.68 -37.94
C ASP A 150 5.80 10.48 -37.89
N GLY A 151 5.05 10.28 -38.97
CA GLY A 151 4.12 9.18 -39.10
C GLY A 151 4.78 7.81 -38.93
N LEU A 152 6.03 7.63 -39.39
CA LEU A 152 6.75 6.36 -39.20
C LEU A 152 7.09 6.10 -37.73
N TRP A 153 7.36 7.17 -36.98
CA TRP A 153 7.62 7.10 -35.55
C TRP A 153 6.36 6.70 -34.77
N LEU A 154 5.24 7.37 -35.04
CA LEU A 154 3.95 7.04 -34.45
C LEU A 154 3.52 5.60 -34.79
N ALA A 155 3.73 5.17 -36.04
CA ALA A 155 3.46 3.81 -36.48
C ALA A 155 4.26 2.76 -35.71
N TYR A 156 5.55 3.02 -35.45
CA TYR A 156 6.37 2.15 -34.63
C TYR A 156 5.85 2.07 -33.19
N LEU A 157 5.54 3.21 -32.57
CA LEU A 157 5.00 3.24 -31.20
C LEU A 157 3.67 2.49 -31.09
N GLU A 158 2.82 2.57 -32.13
CA GLU A 158 1.58 1.82 -32.17
C GLU A 158 1.76 0.28 -32.28
N LEU A 159 2.88 -0.17 -32.84
CA LEU A 159 3.19 -1.59 -33.05
C LEU A 159 4.06 -2.19 -31.94
N LEU A 160 4.78 -1.35 -31.20
CA LEU A 160 5.74 -1.74 -30.17
C LEU A 160 5.12 -2.60 -29.05
N PRO A 161 3.95 -2.30 -28.49
CA PRO A 161 3.33 -3.15 -27.45
C PRO A 161 3.15 -4.60 -27.89
N GLY A 162 2.64 -4.83 -29.12
CA GLY A 162 2.45 -6.18 -29.67
C GLY A 162 3.78 -6.90 -29.94
N LEU A 163 4.83 -6.18 -30.31
CA LEU A 163 6.17 -6.76 -30.46
C LEU A 163 6.76 -7.20 -29.12
N LEU A 164 6.61 -6.35 -28.11
CA LEU A 164 7.09 -6.61 -26.76
C LEU A 164 6.36 -7.80 -26.14
N GLU A 165 5.06 -7.97 -26.39
CA GLU A 165 4.35 -9.19 -25.96
C GLU A 165 4.91 -10.44 -26.63
N GLY A 166 5.20 -10.36 -27.93
CA GLY A 166 5.87 -11.45 -28.66
C GLY A 166 7.20 -11.84 -28.03
N VAL A 167 8.02 -10.84 -27.67
CA VAL A 167 9.31 -11.02 -26.97
C VAL A 167 9.10 -11.68 -25.60
N PHE A 168 8.13 -11.21 -24.82
CA PHE A 168 7.84 -11.78 -23.50
C PHE A 168 7.51 -13.28 -23.58
N TYR A 169 6.62 -13.68 -24.49
CA TYR A 169 6.24 -15.09 -24.60
C TYR A 169 7.43 -15.97 -25.00
N ASP A 170 8.28 -15.51 -25.91
CA ASP A 170 9.48 -16.26 -26.31
C ASP A 170 10.51 -16.32 -25.18
N TYR A 171 10.70 -15.23 -24.45
CA TYR A 171 11.58 -15.18 -23.29
C TYR A 171 11.12 -16.11 -22.18
N ALA A 172 9.83 -16.08 -21.85
CA ALA A 172 9.21 -16.96 -20.86
C ALA A 172 9.27 -18.44 -21.26
N LEU A 173 9.14 -18.76 -22.55
CA LEU A 173 9.28 -20.14 -23.07
C LEU A 173 10.71 -20.69 -22.94
N ASN A 174 11.71 -19.82 -23.07
CA ASN A 174 13.13 -20.18 -22.98
C ASN A 174 13.68 -20.21 -21.54
N MET A 175 12.98 -19.60 -20.58
CA MET A 175 13.32 -19.63 -19.16
C MET A 175 12.61 -20.82 -18.46
N VAL A 176 13.36 -21.59 -17.67
CA VAL A 176 12.91 -22.87 -17.09
C VAL A 176 11.82 -22.72 -15.99
N GLU A 177 11.53 -21.50 -15.53
CA GLU A 177 10.55 -21.22 -14.48
C GLU A 177 9.12 -21.12 -15.04
N ARG A 178 8.52 -22.29 -15.31
CA ARG A 178 7.16 -22.44 -15.88
C ARG A 178 6.00 -22.02 -14.97
N GLU A 179 6.24 -21.68 -13.70
CA GLU A 179 5.14 -21.56 -12.72
C GLU A 179 4.39 -20.22 -12.73
N HIS A 180 4.88 -19.17 -13.41
CA HIS A 180 4.29 -17.82 -13.31
C HIS A 180 4.07 -17.11 -14.66
N ALA A 181 3.97 -17.85 -15.77
CA ALA A 181 3.83 -17.31 -17.14
C ALA A 181 2.57 -16.43 -17.37
N ASP A 182 1.64 -16.38 -16.41
CA ASP A 182 0.41 -15.60 -16.51
C ASP A 182 0.57 -14.11 -16.17
N ARG A 183 1.68 -13.68 -15.54
CA ARG A 183 1.95 -12.26 -15.25
C ARG A 183 3.17 -11.75 -16.02
N LEU A 184 2.94 -10.79 -16.93
CA LEU A 184 3.97 -10.01 -17.59
C LEU A 184 4.70 -9.15 -16.55
N SER A 185 5.98 -9.42 -16.31
CA SER A 185 6.87 -8.52 -15.55
C SER A 185 7.66 -7.65 -16.53
N TYR A 186 7.41 -6.34 -16.51
CA TYR A 186 8.19 -5.39 -17.33
C TYR A 186 9.69 -5.44 -16.98
N GLU A 187 10.06 -5.83 -15.76
CA GLU A 187 11.45 -6.02 -15.36
C GLU A 187 12.10 -7.16 -16.13
N GLN A 188 11.42 -8.30 -16.26
CA GLN A 188 11.90 -9.43 -17.07
C GLN A 188 12.02 -9.04 -18.54
N LEU A 189 11.10 -8.23 -19.04
CA LEU A 189 11.13 -7.73 -20.40
C LEU A 189 12.33 -6.81 -20.66
N TRP A 190 12.66 -5.92 -19.71
CA TRP A 190 13.86 -5.10 -19.79
C TRP A 190 15.14 -5.93 -19.73
N ARG A 191 15.19 -6.95 -18.86
CA ARG A 191 16.32 -7.88 -18.85
C ARG A 191 16.44 -8.65 -20.16
N ALA A 192 15.31 -9.03 -20.77
CA ALA A 192 15.29 -9.69 -22.06
C ALA A 192 15.86 -8.78 -23.17
N SER A 193 15.48 -7.49 -23.21
CA SER A 193 16.03 -6.55 -24.20
C SER A 193 17.51 -6.21 -23.98
N GLU A 194 18.04 -6.42 -22.78
CA GLU A 194 19.47 -6.30 -22.51
C GLU A 194 20.27 -7.52 -22.96
N VAL A 195 19.69 -8.73 -22.93
CA VAL A 195 20.43 -9.98 -23.19
C VAL A 195 20.19 -10.51 -24.61
N TRP A 196 19.01 -10.29 -25.19
CA TRP A 196 18.64 -10.77 -26.52
C TRP A 196 18.72 -9.68 -27.57
N GLU A 197 19.49 -9.96 -28.63
CA GLU A 197 19.76 -9.01 -29.72
C GLU A 197 18.47 -8.55 -30.43
N ASP A 198 17.59 -9.50 -30.76
CA ASP A 198 16.29 -9.26 -31.39
C ASP A 198 15.38 -8.35 -30.54
N ALA A 199 15.33 -8.59 -29.23
CA ALA A 199 14.54 -7.78 -28.30
C ALA A 199 15.15 -6.38 -28.13
N ARG A 200 16.49 -6.29 -28.15
CA ARG A 200 17.21 -5.02 -28.11
C ARG A 200 16.90 -4.17 -29.33
N GLU A 201 16.89 -4.77 -30.53
CA GLU A 201 16.60 -4.07 -31.77
C GLU A 201 15.17 -3.49 -31.80
N ILE A 202 14.19 -4.26 -31.31
CA ILE A 202 12.80 -3.83 -31.18
C ILE A 202 12.68 -2.60 -30.26
N VAL A 203 13.41 -2.58 -29.15
CA VAL A 203 13.28 -1.56 -28.10
C VAL A 203 14.19 -0.36 -28.33
N ALA A 204 15.26 -0.49 -29.12
CA ALA A 204 16.27 0.54 -29.32
C ALA A 204 15.70 1.90 -29.79
N PRO A 205 14.79 1.97 -30.79
CA PRO A 205 14.24 3.26 -31.20
C PRO A 205 13.49 3.96 -30.06
N PHE A 206 12.65 3.23 -29.30
CA PHE A 206 11.95 3.76 -28.12
C PHE A 206 12.92 4.26 -27.04
N LEU A 207 13.99 3.49 -26.78
CA LEU A 207 15.04 3.90 -25.85
C LEU A 207 15.67 5.22 -26.27
N TRP A 208 16.19 5.32 -27.49
CA TRP A 208 16.88 6.52 -27.96
C TRP A 208 15.95 7.74 -28.07
N GLY A 209 14.69 7.50 -28.45
CA GLY A 209 13.71 8.57 -28.66
C GLY A 209 13.13 9.17 -27.38
N PHE A 210 12.89 8.36 -26.34
CA PHE A 210 12.21 8.82 -25.13
C PHE A 210 12.99 8.60 -23.84
N ILE A 211 13.64 7.45 -23.68
CA ILE A 211 14.15 7.03 -22.39
C ILE A 211 15.57 7.53 -22.15
N GLU A 212 16.48 7.29 -23.10
CA GLU A 212 17.89 7.65 -23.01
C GLU A 212 18.12 9.15 -22.74
N PRO A 213 17.38 10.11 -23.36
CA PRO A 213 17.52 11.53 -23.01
C PRO A 213 17.21 11.81 -21.53
N LEU A 214 16.14 11.20 -21.00
CA LEU A 214 15.72 11.36 -19.60
C LEU A 214 16.70 10.65 -18.65
N GLU A 215 17.19 9.47 -19.02
CA GLU A 215 18.22 8.76 -18.25
C GLU A 215 19.53 9.53 -18.19
N LYS A 216 19.99 10.06 -19.33
CA LYS A 216 21.19 10.91 -19.38
C LYS A 216 21.03 12.16 -18.52
N GLU A 217 19.85 12.77 -18.55
CA GLU A 217 19.53 13.92 -17.70
C GLU A 217 19.58 13.53 -16.21
N LEU A 218 18.97 12.39 -15.83
CA LEU A 218 19.00 11.87 -14.47
C LEU A 218 20.43 11.57 -14.00
N VAL A 219 21.21 10.86 -14.81
CA VAL A 219 22.61 10.50 -14.50
C VAL A 219 23.48 11.75 -14.44
N PHE A 220 23.27 12.72 -15.34
CA PHE A 220 24.02 13.97 -15.36
C PHE A 220 23.80 14.77 -14.08
N HIS A 221 22.57 14.87 -13.58
CA HIS A 221 22.30 15.61 -12.35
C HIS A 221 22.71 14.87 -11.07
N PHE A 222 22.71 13.54 -11.08
CA PHE A 222 22.98 12.73 -9.88
C PHE A 222 24.23 11.86 -9.99
N HIS A 223 25.27 12.38 -10.66
CA HIS A 223 26.58 11.78 -10.66
C HIS A 223 27.36 12.09 -9.37
N SER A 224 28.21 11.15 -8.95
CA SER A 224 29.07 11.32 -7.78
C SER A 224 29.97 12.55 -7.93
N GLY A 225 30.01 13.39 -6.89
CA GLY A 225 30.84 14.60 -6.86
C GLY A 225 30.15 15.89 -7.34
N LEU A 226 28.89 15.84 -7.77
CA LEU A 226 28.11 17.03 -8.13
C LEU A 226 27.34 17.59 -6.92
N GLU A 227 27.17 18.92 -6.89
CA GLU A 227 26.43 19.61 -5.82
C GLU A 227 24.95 19.20 -5.76
N THR A 228 24.37 18.82 -6.89
CA THR A 228 23.00 18.31 -7.03
C THR A 228 22.81 16.90 -6.48
N ALA A 229 23.91 16.18 -6.20
CA ALA A 229 23.90 14.79 -5.76
C ALA A 229 24.40 14.64 -4.31
N GLN A 230 24.04 15.60 -3.45
CA GLN A 230 24.40 15.57 -2.04
C GLN A 230 23.72 14.39 -1.35
N ARG A 231 24.54 13.51 -0.77
CA ARG A 231 24.06 12.34 -0.03
C ARG A 231 23.08 12.71 1.10
N SER A 232 23.25 13.86 1.74
CA SER A 232 22.35 14.36 2.79
C SER A 232 20.99 14.85 2.30
N GLU A 233 20.78 14.97 0.98
CA GLU A 233 19.61 15.63 0.40
C GLU A 233 18.84 14.75 -0.61
N PRO A 234 18.43 13.51 -0.25
CA PRO A 234 17.71 12.60 -1.14
C PRO A 234 16.36 13.15 -1.65
N GLN A 235 15.77 14.15 -0.98
CA GLN A 235 14.56 14.80 -1.44
C GLN A 235 14.71 15.45 -2.83
N HIS A 236 15.89 15.98 -3.17
CA HIS A 236 16.14 16.59 -4.48
C HIS A 236 16.12 15.53 -5.58
N PHE A 237 16.71 14.37 -5.31
CA PHE A 237 16.66 13.23 -6.23
C PHE A 237 15.24 12.77 -6.49
N PHE A 238 14.46 12.51 -5.45
CA PHE A 238 13.11 12.00 -5.67
C PHE A 238 12.17 13.02 -6.32
N THR A 239 12.33 14.31 -6.01
CA THR A 239 11.57 15.38 -6.68
C THR A 239 11.92 15.44 -8.18
N PHE A 240 13.20 15.32 -8.52
CA PHE A 240 13.65 15.31 -9.91
C PHE A 240 13.19 14.06 -10.66
N LEU A 241 13.28 12.89 -10.03
CA LEU A 241 12.77 11.64 -10.60
C LEU A 241 11.28 11.73 -10.91
N LEU A 242 10.49 12.31 -10.01
CA LEU A 242 9.06 12.52 -10.23
C LEU A 242 8.79 13.43 -11.44
N ASP A 243 9.55 14.52 -11.60
CA ASP A 243 9.44 15.41 -12.77
C ASP A 243 9.72 14.65 -14.08
N LEU A 244 10.77 13.82 -14.12
CA LEU A 244 11.07 13.00 -15.30
C LEU A 244 9.95 12.01 -15.63
N LEU A 245 9.36 11.37 -14.60
CA LEU A 245 8.24 10.45 -14.78
C LEU A 245 7.00 11.19 -15.33
N HIS A 246 6.72 12.40 -14.85
CA HIS A 246 5.63 13.24 -15.39
C HIS A 246 5.92 13.78 -16.80
N ARG A 247 7.17 14.07 -17.14
CA ARG A 247 7.57 14.46 -18.50
C ARG A 247 7.38 13.33 -19.49
N LEU A 248 7.64 12.09 -19.07
CA LEU A 248 7.36 10.91 -19.87
C LEU A 248 5.85 10.73 -20.13
N ASP A 249 5.01 10.93 -19.12
CA ASP A 249 3.54 10.90 -19.23
C ASP A 249 2.99 11.98 -20.17
N LYS A 250 3.56 13.19 -20.11
CA LYS A 250 3.19 14.33 -20.98
C LYS A 250 3.68 14.20 -22.42
N SER A 251 4.33 13.10 -22.78
CA SER A 251 4.77 12.85 -24.16
C SER A 251 3.57 12.59 -25.07
N GLY A 252 3.16 13.61 -25.83
CA GLY A 252 2.02 13.52 -26.74
C GLY A 252 2.11 12.38 -27.75
N ALA A 253 3.31 11.96 -28.16
CA ALA A 253 3.50 10.82 -29.05
C ALA A 253 3.19 9.47 -28.38
N ILE A 254 3.55 9.28 -27.10
CA ILE A 254 3.21 8.08 -26.33
C ILE A 254 1.70 8.07 -26.06
N SER A 255 1.12 9.20 -25.64
CA SER A 255 -0.32 9.30 -25.41
C SER A 255 -1.15 9.02 -26.67
N THR A 256 -0.67 9.46 -27.84
CA THR A 256 -1.34 9.22 -29.13
C THR A 256 -1.30 7.74 -29.50
N ALA A 257 -0.15 7.08 -29.35
CA ALA A 257 -0.01 5.64 -29.63
C ALA A 257 -0.84 4.75 -28.68
N SER A 258 -0.92 5.13 -27.39
CA SER A 258 -1.72 4.44 -26.37
C SER A 258 -3.24 4.63 -26.52
N SER A 259 -3.70 5.60 -27.32
CA SER A 259 -5.14 5.86 -27.54
C SER A 259 -5.79 4.93 -28.58
N SER A 260 -4.99 4.16 -29.32
CA SER A 260 -5.53 3.20 -30.29
C SER A 260 -6.13 1.99 -29.56
N GLU A 261 -7.33 1.55 -29.95
CA GLU A 261 -8.19 0.51 -29.33
C GLU A 261 -7.59 -0.92 -29.32
N GLY A 262 -6.28 -1.06 -29.08
CA GLY A 262 -5.56 -2.32 -29.06
C GLY A 262 -5.70 -3.07 -27.74
N ARG A 263 -5.96 -4.37 -27.81
CA ARG A 263 -6.01 -5.32 -26.68
C ARG A 263 -4.64 -5.65 -26.07
N SER A 264 -3.64 -4.78 -26.22
CA SER A 264 -2.30 -5.07 -25.71
C SER A 264 -2.27 -4.95 -24.18
N ARG A 265 -1.63 -5.92 -23.53
CA ARG A 265 -1.31 -5.95 -22.11
C ARG A 265 -0.14 -5.04 -21.74
N ILE A 266 0.62 -4.57 -22.73
CA ILE A 266 1.80 -3.72 -22.54
C ILE A 266 1.44 -2.25 -22.76
N ASN A 267 1.71 -1.44 -21.75
CA ASN A 267 1.62 0.00 -21.81
C ASN A 267 3.05 0.58 -21.89
N LEU A 268 3.31 1.37 -22.93
CA LEU A 268 4.62 1.96 -23.17
C LEU A 268 5.03 2.97 -22.10
N LEU A 269 4.06 3.67 -21.51
CA LEU A 269 4.31 4.60 -20.41
C LEU A 269 4.85 3.82 -19.21
N ASP A 270 4.13 2.79 -18.78
CA ASP A 270 4.50 1.93 -17.65
C ASP A 270 5.87 1.27 -17.86
N PHE A 271 6.11 0.77 -19.09
CA PHE A 271 7.38 0.19 -19.50
C PHE A 271 8.54 1.19 -19.39
N GLY A 272 8.35 2.42 -19.86
CA GLY A 272 9.36 3.48 -19.77
C GLY A 272 9.59 3.98 -18.34
N GLN A 273 8.53 4.12 -17.54
CA GLN A 273 8.63 4.51 -16.13
C GLN A 273 9.46 3.50 -15.33
N LEU A 274 9.28 2.20 -15.58
CA LEU A 274 10.11 1.18 -14.93
C LEU A 274 11.60 1.31 -15.32
N ARG A 275 11.92 1.69 -16.55
CA ARG A 275 13.32 1.88 -16.96
C ARG A 275 13.98 3.03 -16.22
N LEU A 276 13.28 4.15 -16.08
CA LEU A 276 13.75 5.27 -15.25
C LEU A 276 13.93 4.85 -13.79
N ALA A 277 13.07 3.98 -13.26
CA ALA A 277 13.23 3.42 -11.93
C ALA A 277 14.44 2.48 -11.79
N LEU A 278 14.77 1.68 -12.81
CA LEU A 278 15.99 0.87 -12.84
C LEU A 278 17.23 1.76 -12.78
N THR A 279 17.27 2.82 -13.58
CA THR A 279 18.36 3.80 -13.57
C THR A 279 18.43 4.56 -12.25
N ALA A 280 17.28 4.91 -11.66
CA ALA A 280 17.19 5.50 -10.33
C ALA A 280 17.85 4.60 -9.27
N VAL A 281 17.60 3.29 -9.28
CA VAL A 281 18.21 2.34 -8.32
C VAL A 281 19.74 2.32 -8.44
N VAL A 282 20.29 2.39 -9.65
CA VAL A 282 21.75 2.47 -9.86
C VAL A 282 22.31 3.73 -9.20
N ILE A 283 21.67 4.89 -9.43
CA ILE A 283 22.09 6.16 -8.82
C ILE A 283 21.97 6.14 -7.29
N LEU A 284 20.92 5.53 -6.75
CA LEU A 284 20.77 5.38 -5.30
C LEU A 284 21.92 4.55 -4.72
N SER A 285 22.32 3.47 -5.39
CA SER A 285 23.44 2.64 -4.98
C SER A 285 24.78 3.36 -5.10
N GLU A 286 25.06 4.02 -6.23
CA GLU A 286 26.37 4.57 -6.53
C GLU A 286 26.61 5.93 -5.87
N THR A 287 25.62 6.83 -5.93
CA THR A 287 25.77 8.22 -5.49
C THR A 287 25.33 8.41 -4.04
N TYR A 288 24.18 7.85 -3.66
CA TYR A 288 23.68 7.93 -2.29
C TYR A 288 24.23 6.82 -1.38
N GLN A 289 24.94 5.84 -1.96
CA GLN A 289 25.42 4.65 -1.25
C GLN A 289 24.29 3.91 -0.54
N TRP A 290 23.06 4.03 -1.03
CA TRP A 290 21.87 3.42 -0.44
C TRP A 290 21.83 1.94 -0.80
N ASN A 291 22.32 1.08 0.10
CA ASN A 291 22.42 -0.36 -0.15
C ASN A 291 21.86 -1.16 1.05
N PRO A 292 20.54 -1.11 1.30
CA PRO A 292 19.94 -1.65 2.51
C PRO A 292 19.95 -3.19 2.58
N ALA A 293 20.22 -3.86 1.46
CA ALA A 293 20.45 -5.31 1.44
C ALA A 293 21.78 -5.72 2.09
N ILE A 294 22.80 -4.85 2.07
CA ILE A 294 24.13 -5.14 2.58
C ILE A 294 24.16 -4.86 4.09
N ALA A 295 24.67 -5.80 4.89
CA ALA A 295 24.70 -5.64 6.35
C ALA A 295 25.61 -4.47 6.80
N SER A 296 26.77 -4.31 6.16
CA SER A 296 27.72 -3.25 6.50
C SER A 296 27.18 -1.85 6.21
N PHE A 297 26.29 -1.69 5.23
CA PHE A 297 25.67 -0.39 4.98
C PHE A 297 24.94 0.14 6.23
N LEU A 298 24.20 -0.74 6.93
CA LEU A 298 23.40 -0.33 8.09
C LEU A 298 24.25 -0.14 9.36
N SER A 299 25.44 -0.73 9.43
CA SER A 299 26.40 -0.43 10.51
C SER A 299 27.08 0.92 10.30
N ASP A 300 27.31 1.29 9.05
CA ASP A 300 28.10 2.47 8.69
C ASP A 300 27.23 3.72 8.51
N ALA A 301 25.96 3.54 8.12
CA ALA A 301 25.00 4.62 7.97
C ALA A 301 24.43 5.07 9.32
N SER A 302 24.34 6.40 9.52
CA SER A 302 23.64 6.93 10.69
C SER A 302 22.14 6.66 10.60
N SER A 303 21.49 6.39 11.74
CA SER A 303 20.03 6.22 11.79
C SER A 303 19.29 7.47 11.28
N ALA A 304 19.84 8.67 11.51
CA ALA A 304 19.29 9.92 10.99
C ALA A 304 19.29 9.96 9.45
N TYR A 305 20.35 9.46 8.81
CA TYR A 305 20.40 9.34 7.35
C TYR A 305 19.32 8.38 6.84
N ILE A 306 19.19 7.20 7.44
CA ILE A 306 18.18 6.19 7.07
C ILE A 306 16.76 6.75 7.21
N VAL A 307 16.48 7.42 8.33
CA VAL A 307 15.17 8.04 8.59
C VAL A 307 14.86 9.14 7.59
N HIS A 308 15.83 10.01 7.30
CA HIS A 308 15.65 11.10 6.33
C HIS A 308 15.40 10.56 4.91
N PHE A 309 16.15 9.53 4.52
CA PHE A 309 16.03 8.92 3.20
C PHE A 309 14.67 8.24 3.00
N ILE A 310 14.22 7.43 3.97
CA ILE A 310 12.90 6.78 3.92
C ILE A 310 11.78 7.83 3.95
N ASN A 311 11.91 8.88 4.76
CA ASN A 311 10.92 9.96 4.76
C ASN A 311 10.86 10.67 3.40
N SER A 312 12.00 10.97 2.78
CA SER A 312 12.03 11.58 1.45
C SER A 312 11.37 10.68 0.39
N PHE A 313 11.53 9.36 0.51
CA PHE A 313 10.84 8.40 -0.34
C PHE A 313 9.33 8.35 -0.06
N PHE A 314 8.90 8.44 1.19
CA PHE A 314 7.47 8.54 1.53
C PHE A 314 6.82 9.79 0.92
N ASP A 315 7.49 10.94 0.97
CA ASP A 315 7.00 12.16 0.32
C ASP A 315 6.89 12.01 -1.20
N PHE A 316 7.82 11.26 -1.81
CA PHE A 316 7.77 10.92 -3.22
C PHE A 316 6.58 10.02 -3.56
N VAL A 317 6.36 8.94 -2.81
CA VAL A 317 5.23 8.02 -3.04
C VAL A 317 3.90 8.75 -2.90
N GLU A 318 3.78 9.63 -1.91
CA GLU A 318 2.56 10.42 -1.69
C GLU A 318 2.26 11.34 -2.89
N GLN A 319 3.27 11.97 -3.47
CA GLN A 319 3.13 12.82 -4.66
C GLN A 319 2.95 12.01 -5.96
N ALA A 320 3.56 10.83 -6.04
CA ALA A 320 3.49 9.96 -7.21
C ALA A 320 2.16 9.20 -7.32
N LYS A 321 1.43 9.05 -6.21
CA LYS A 321 0.17 8.31 -6.12
C LYS A 321 -0.84 8.75 -7.18
N GLY A 322 -1.29 7.80 -8.00
CA GLY A 322 -2.27 8.03 -9.06
C GLY A 322 -1.72 8.69 -10.33
N SER A 323 -0.42 9.03 -10.37
CA SER A 323 0.25 9.58 -11.56
C SER A 323 1.39 8.71 -12.09
N VAL A 324 1.97 7.87 -11.23
CA VAL A 324 3.01 6.89 -11.58
C VAL A 324 2.42 5.48 -11.51
N TYR A 325 2.87 4.63 -12.42
CA TYR A 325 2.47 3.23 -12.51
C TYR A 325 2.77 2.48 -11.21
N SER A 326 1.81 1.66 -10.75
CA SER A 326 1.90 1.00 -9.45
C SER A 326 3.09 0.06 -9.35
N GLN A 327 3.40 -0.72 -10.39
CA GLN A 327 4.56 -1.64 -10.34
C GLN A 327 5.89 -0.89 -10.31
N THR A 328 5.97 0.31 -10.89
CA THR A 328 7.17 1.16 -10.77
C THR A 328 7.38 1.60 -9.33
N LEU A 329 6.30 1.99 -8.65
CA LEU A 329 6.34 2.31 -7.22
C LEU A 329 6.63 1.08 -6.35
N GLU A 330 6.03 -0.07 -6.67
CA GLU A 330 6.31 -1.35 -6.01
C GLU A 330 7.80 -1.71 -6.13
N PHE A 331 8.37 -1.63 -7.34
CA PHE A 331 9.79 -1.89 -7.61
C PHE A 331 10.70 -0.97 -6.80
N LEU A 332 10.48 0.34 -6.84
CA LEU A 332 11.26 1.30 -6.05
C LEU A 332 11.09 1.06 -4.54
N SER A 333 9.88 0.74 -4.09
CA SER A 333 9.59 0.47 -2.68
C SER A 333 10.26 -0.81 -2.19
N ALA A 334 10.37 -1.85 -3.02
CA ALA A 334 11.07 -3.09 -2.69
C ALA A 334 12.56 -2.82 -2.44
N TYR A 335 13.16 -1.92 -3.23
CA TYR A 335 14.57 -1.52 -3.07
C TYR A 335 14.78 -0.57 -1.89
N VAL A 336 14.00 0.51 -1.79
CA VAL A 336 14.18 1.55 -0.77
C VAL A 336 13.73 1.06 0.60
N LEU A 337 12.55 0.44 0.69
CA LEU A 337 11.97 -0.02 1.95
C LEU A 337 12.36 -1.46 2.28
N ALA A 338 13.60 -1.86 1.97
CA ALA A 338 14.07 -3.21 2.31
C ALA A 338 13.96 -3.46 3.84
N ASP A 339 13.64 -4.70 4.23
CA ASP A 339 13.23 -5.06 5.60
C ASP A 339 14.21 -4.63 6.69
N ARG A 340 15.51 -4.59 6.38
CA ARG A 340 16.52 -4.16 7.35
C ARG A 340 16.52 -2.64 7.55
N ALA A 341 16.35 -1.85 6.49
CA ALA A 341 16.25 -0.40 6.58
C ALA A 341 14.93 0.01 7.26
N MET A 342 13.83 -0.68 6.95
CA MET A 342 12.56 -0.46 7.62
C MET A 342 12.61 -0.76 9.11
N ARG A 343 13.34 -1.80 9.54
CA ARG A 343 13.57 -2.04 10.98
C ARG A 343 14.30 -0.87 11.66
N VAL A 344 15.39 -0.38 11.08
CA VAL A 344 16.11 0.77 11.63
C VAL A 344 15.20 2.02 11.69
N TYR A 345 14.36 2.21 10.67
CA TYR A 345 13.36 3.27 10.65
C TYR A 345 12.33 3.13 11.77
N THR A 346 11.69 1.96 11.91
CA THR A 346 10.67 1.72 12.95
C THR A 346 11.27 1.79 14.34
N ASP A 347 12.48 1.29 14.55
CA ASP A 347 13.20 1.39 15.83
C ASP A 347 13.50 2.85 16.17
N SER A 348 13.90 3.65 15.18
CA SER A 348 14.12 5.09 15.35
C SER A 348 12.81 5.83 15.66
N CYS A 349 11.71 5.46 15.00
CA CYS A 349 10.38 5.98 15.27
C CYS A 349 9.92 5.65 16.69
N ASN A 350 10.06 4.39 17.12
CA ASN A 350 9.74 3.95 18.48
C ASN A 350 10.55 4.72 19.53
N LEU A 351 11.84 4.95 19.27
CA LEU A 351 12.69 5.75 20.15
C LEU A 351 12.23 7.21 20.25
N ILE A 352 11.73 7.81 19.16
CA ILE A 352 11.15 9.16 19.18
C ILE A 352 9.86 9.18 19.99
N VAL A 353 8.98 8.20 19.79
CA VAL A 353 7.72 8.04 20.53
C VAL A 353 7.98 7.85 22.03
N GLU A 354 8.93 6.97 22.38
CA GLU A 354 9.38 6.75 23.76
C GLU A 354 9.91 8.05 24.38
N ARG A 355 10.76 8.80 23.66
CA ARG A 355 11.28 10.10 24.14
C ARG A 355 10.17 11.13 24.29
N ALA A 356 9.19 11.15 23.39
CA ALA A 356 8.03 12.02 23.50
C ALA A 356 7.22 11.69 24.76
N PHE A 357 7.12 10.41 25.13
CA PHE A 357 6.43 10.00 26.35
C PHE A 357 7.24 10.30 27.62
N LYS A 358 8.53 9.97 27.63
CA LYS A 358 9.40 10.16 28.81
C LYS A 358 9.71 11.63 29.10
N ARG A 359 9.82 12.45 28.05
CA ARG A 359 10.41 13.81 28.14
C ARG A 359 9.57 14.90 27.48
N GLY A 360 8.37 14.60 26.97
CA GLY A 360 7.38 15.49 26.32
C GLY A 360 7.88 16.87 25.86
N ALA A 361 8.08 17.78 26.81
CA ALA A 361 8.59 19.14 26.62
C ALA A 361 9.98 19.25 25.98
N ALA A 362 10.95 18.44 26.39
CA ALA A 362 12.34 18.50 25.90
C ALA A 362 12.51 17.80 24.54
N ALA A 363 11.58 16.91 24.18
CA ALA A 363 11.55 16.22 22.89
C ALA A 363 10.92 17.08 21.76
N LEU A 364 10.12 18.09 22.11
CA LEU A 364 9.66 19.08 21.15
C LEU A 364 10.82 20.00 20.74
N TRP A 365 11.24 19.89 19.47
CA TRP A 365 12.30 20.64 18.80
C TRP A 365 12.30 22.17 18.99
N ARG A 366 11.23 22.76 19.53
CA ARG A 366 11.09 24.22 19.73
C ARG A 366 11.28 24.68 21.18
N ARG A 367 11.48 23.78 22.15
CA ARG A 367 11.52 24.17 23.58
C ARG A 367 12.91 24.42 24.15
N THR A 368 13.98 23.95 23.51
CA THR A 368 15.35 24.38 23.84
C THR A 368 15.56 25.89 23.68
N PHE A 369 14.69 26.57 22.92
CA PHE A 369 14.65 28.03 22.78
C PHE A 369 13.75 28.75 23.79
N LEU A 370 12.88 28.02 24.51
CA LEU A 370 11.91 28.58 25.45
C LEU A 370 12.25 28.10 26.87
N SER A 371 13.22 28.80 27.47
CA SER A 371 13.59 28.83 28.90
C SER A 371 13.99 27.49 29.55
N SER A 372 15.25 27.43 30.01
CA SER A 372 15.71 26.53 31.08
C SER A 372 14.97 26.89 32.38
N GLY A 373 14.01 26.08 32.81
CA GLY A 373 13.31 26.31 34.08
C GLY A 373 11.86 25.84 34.16
N ILE A 374 11.31 25.21 33.10
CA ILE A 374 9.97 24.62 33.19
C ILE A 374 10.10 23.25 33.85
N GLU A 375 9.58 23.12 35.07
CA GLU A 375 9.41 21.85 35.79
C GLU A 375 8.66 20.82 34.94
N ALA A 376 8.81 19.53 35.28
CA ALA A 376 8.16 18.44 34.57
C ALA A 376 6.67 18.76 34.35
N LEU A 377 6.23 18.71 33.08
CA LEU A 377 4.81 18.87 32.77
C LEU A 377 4.00 17.75 33.43
N PRO A 378 2.71 17.98 33.76
CA PRO A 378 1.79 16.93 34.15
C PRO A 378 1.86 15.73 33.20
N PHE A 379 1.81 14.51 33.75
CA PHE A 379 1.95 13.24 33.02
C PHE A 379 1.07 13.19 31.76
N TYR A 380 -0.15 13.71 31.87
CA TYR A 380 -1.10 13.85 30.77
C TYR A 380 -0.57 14.59 29.54
N LEU A 381 0.22 15.67 29.69
CA LEU A 381 0.76 16.41 28.54
C LEU A 381 1.82 15.59 27.78
N ASN A 382 2.62 14.79 28.49
CA ASN A 382 3.56 13.88 27.85
C ASN A 382 2.81 12.80 27.04
N THR A 383 1.70 12.29 27.58
CA THR A 383 0.79 11.37 26.86
C THR A 383 0.26 12.00 25.58
N VAL A 384 -0.17 13.26 25.61
CA VAL A 384 -0.64 13.95 24.39
C VAL A 384 0.47 14.05 23.34
N HIS A 385 1.72 14.30 23.73
CA HIS A 385 2.85 14.32 22.81
C HIS A 385 3.16 12.94 22.22
N PHE A 386 3.14 11.90 23.07
CA PHE A 386 3.24 10.51 22.64
C PHE A 386 2.17 10.18 21.59
N VAL A 387 0.90 10.44 21.89
CA VAL A 387 -0.23 10.17 20.98
C VAL A 387 -0.06 10.91 19.66
N ARG A 388 0.29 12.20 19.68
CA ARG A 388 0.50 12.98 18.44
C ARG A 388 1.66 12.44 17.61
N CYS A 389 2.74 12.01 18.25
CA CYS A 389 3.90 11.45 17.57
C CYS A 389 3.57 10.11 16.91
N ALA A 390 2.98 9.20 17.68
CA ALA A 390 2.56 7.88 17.18
C ALA A 390 1.51 8.03 16.06
N ASP A 391 0.52 8.92 16.23
CA ASP A 391 -0.49 9.21 15.20
C ASP A 391 0.11 9.73 13.89
N ALA A 392 1.07 10.66 13.96
CA ALA A 392 1.75 11.16 12.77
C ALA A 392 2.53 10.06 12.03
N ILE A 393 3.24 9.19 12.76
CA ILE A 393 4.00 8.09 12.19
C ILE A 393 3.06 7.04 11.58
N THR A 394 2.03 6.62 12.32
CA THR A 394 1.01 5.67 11.85
C THR A 394 0.33 6.17 10.58
N ARG A 395 -0.13 7.43 10.56
CA ARG A 395 -0.76 8.01 9.36
C ARG A 395 0.18 7.98 8.16
N ARG A 396 1.46 8.32 8.35
CA ARG A 396 2.45 8.33 7.26
C ARG A 396 2.74 6.93 6.74
N LEU A 397 2.88 5.94 7.62
CA LEU A 397 3.04 4.54 7.21
C LEU A 397 1.78 4.01 6.49
N CYS A 398 0.59 4.35 6.98
CA CYS A 398 -0.67 3.96 6.35
C CYS A 398 -0.90 4.63 4.99
N SER A 399 -0.52 5.91 4.82
CA SER A 399 -0.75 6.63 3.55
C SER A 399 0.19 6.16 2.44
N THR A 400 1.40 5.71 2.79
CA THR A 400 2.47 5.39 1.84
C THR A 400 2.73 3.89 1.72
N VAL A 401 3.10 3.21 2.80
CA VAL A 401 3.54 1.80 2.76
C VAL A 401 2.38 0.88 2.38
N LEU A 402 1.18 1.10 2.93
CA LEU A 402 0.00 0.32 2.52
C LEU A 402 -0.39 0.53 1.05
N HIS A 403 0.00 1.66 0.45
CA HIS A 403 -0.30 1.94 -0.95
C HIS A 403 0.63 1.16 -1.89
N VAL A 404 1.92 1.07 -1.57
CA VAL A 404 2.93 0.43 -2.43
C VAL A 404 3.17 -1.04 -2.08
N ASP A 405 2.86 -1.45 -0.85
CA ASP A 405 3.04 -2.83 -0.40
C ASP A 405 2.01 -3.14 0.70
N PRO A 406 0.76 -3.48 0.34
CA PRO A 406 -0.31 -3.69 1.32
C PRO A 406 0.00 -4.82 2.31
N VAL A 407 0.65 -5.89 1.84
CA VAL A 407 0.92 -7.09 2.63
C VAL A 407 1.96 -6.80 3.71
N ARG A 408 3.12 -6.25 3.32
CA ARG A 408 4.19 -5.92 4.27
C ARG A 408 3.85 -4.67 5.08
N GLY A 409 3.20 -3.70 4.47
CA GLY A 409 2.79 -2.45 5.11
C GLY A 409 1.86 -2.65 6.30
N GLY A 410 0.87 -3.55 6.16
CA GLY A 410 -0.04 -3.87 7.27
C GLY A 410 0.70 -4.45 8.48
N LYS A 411 1.69 -5.31 8.23
CA LYS A 411 2.55 -5.89 9.27
C LYS A 411 3.40 -4.81 9.95
N ILE A 412 4.09 -3.97 9.19
CA ILE A 412 4.97 -2.91 9.73
C ILE A 412 4.17 -1.92 10.60
N VAL A 413 3.03 -1.47 10.11
CA VAL A 413 2.17 -0.54 10.87
C VAL A 413 1.67 -1.19 12.15
N ARG A 414 1.24 -2.46 12.08
CA ARG A 414 0.83 -3.22 13.27
C ARG A 414 1.95 -3.30 14.30
N GLU A 415 3.13 -3.75 13.90
CA GLU A 415 4.28 -3.91 14.80
C GLU A 415 4.66 -2.58 15.47
N PHE A 416 4.58 -1.48 14.73
CA PHE A 416 4.80 -0.14 15.28
C PHE A 416 3.74 0.27 16.30
N VAL A 417 2.46 0.04 16.00
CA VAL A 417 1.35 0.35 16.93
C VAL A 417 1.45 -0.49 18.20
N GLU A 418 1.68 -1.80 18.08
CA GLU A 418 1.85 -2.72 19.20
C GLU A 418 3.05 -2.32 20.07
N SER A 419 4.19 -1.99 19.44
CA SER A 419 5.37 -1.50 20.16
C SER A 419 5.13 -0.18 20.88
N SER A 420 4.38 0.74 20.26
CA SER A 420 4.00 2.01 20.88
C SER A 420 3.10 1.80 22.09
N ILE A 421 2.10 0.92 22.00
CA ILE A 421 1.22 0.55 23.13
C ILE A 421 2.03 -0.11 24.24
N GLY A 422 2.90 -1.07 23.91
CA GLY A 422 3.77 -1.73 24.89
C GLY A 422 4.70 -0.75 25.61
N THR A 423 5.23 0.25 24.89
CA THR A 423 6.02 1.34 25.48
C THR A 423 5.20 2.17 26.47
N CYS A 424 3.93 2.43 26.15
CA CYS A 424 3.02 3.14 27.04
C CYS A 424 2.80 2.34 28.33
N VAL A 425 2.44 1.07 28.22
CA VAL A 425 2.18 0.17 29.37
C VAL A 425 3.42 0.03 30.25
N ALA A 426 4.58 -0.29 29.67
CA ALA A 426 5.80 -0.49 30.42
C ALA A 426 6.21 0.78 31.20
N PHE A 427 6.06 1.95 30.59
CA PHE A 427 6.38 3.21 31.26
C PHE A 427 5.35 3.58 32.32
N THR A 428 4.05 3.31 32.11
CA THR A 428 3.03 3.57 33.14
C THR A 428 3.20 2.63 34.33
N GLU A 429 3.55 1.37 34.10
CA GLU A 429 3.93 0.43 35.16
C GLU A 429 5.13 0.96 35.95
N GLU A 430 6.23 1.33 35.29
CA GLU A 430 7.41 1.89 35.94
C GLU A 430 7.09 3.19 36.70
N HIS A 431 6.22 4.05 36.17
CA HIS A 431 5.88 5.34 36.79
C HIS A 431 5.04 5.19 38.06
N VAL A 432 4.14 4.19 38.09
CA VAL A 432 3.21 3.98 39.19
C VAL A 432 3.77 2.97 40.21
N SER A 433 4.69 2.08 39.83
CA SER A 433 5.37 1.10 40.70
C SER A 433 5.92 1.67 42.02
N PRO A 434 6.62 2.83 42.04
CA PRO A 434 7.12 3.43 43.28
C PRO A 434 6.02 3.86 44.26
N TRP A 435 4.78 4.05 43.79
CA TRP A 435 3.64 4.37 44.65
C TRP A 435 3.06 3.12 45.34
N PHE A 436 3.60 1.93 45.02
CA PHE A 436 3.17 0.65 45.58
C PHE A 436 4.22 0.00 46.47
N GLU A 437 5.50 0.27 46.23
CA GLU A 437 6.60 -0.26 47.04
C GLU A 437 6.99 0.74 48.14
N GLY A 438 6.35 0.62 49.31
CA GLY A 438 6.79 1.33 50.53
C GLY A 438 5.79 2.29 51.16
N VAL A 439 4.55 2.35 50.69
CA VAL A 439 3.50 3.16 51.31
C VAL A 439 3.03 2.49 52.60
N THR A 440 3.33 3.11 53.74
CA THR A 440 2.68 2.76 55.01
C THR A 440 1.28 3.40 55.05
N ASP A 441 0.35 2.85 55.83
CA ASP A 441 -1.03 3.39 55.96
C ASP A 441 -1.08 4.90 56.30
N ASP A 442 0.02 5.47 56.81
CA ASP A 442 0.15 6.88 57.20
C ASP A 442 0.60 7.82 56.06
N ASP A 443 1.05 7.31 54.90
CA ASP A 443 1.58 8.11 53.77
C ASP A 443 0.55 8.32 52.63
N VAL A 444 -0.61 7.66 52.69
CA VAL A 444 -1.66 7.73 51.67
C VAL A 444 -2.42 9.06 51.79
N ASN A 445 -2.64 9.77 50.68
CA ASN A 445 -3.39 11.02 50.63
C ASN A 445 -4.12 11.20 49.28
N TRP A 446 -4.96 12.23 49.17
CA TRP A 446 -5.73 12.50 47.95
C TRP A 446 -4.87 12.88 46.73
N ASP A 447 -3.63 13.36 46.92
CA ASP A 447 -2.68 13.60 45.82
C ASP A 447 -2.26 12.29 45.14
N HIS A 448 -2.10 11.20 45.90
CA HIS A 448 -1.86 9.88 45.33
C HIS A 448 -3.03 9.41 44.46
N VAL A 449 -4.27 9.59 44.93
CA VAL A 449 -5.48 9.27 44.15
C VAL A 449 -5.53 10.09 42.86
N LEU A 450 -5.24 11.39 42.96
CA LEU A 450 -5.20 12.30 41.82
C LEU A 450 -4.20 11.82 40.76
N ARG A 451 -2.97 11.49 41.15
CA ARG A 451 -1.93 11.01 40.24
C ARG A 451 -2.28 9.69 39.56
N ILE A 452 -2.90 8.74 40.28
CA ILE A 452 -3.39 7.49 39.67
C ILE A 452 -4.46 7.82 38.62
N GLN A 453 -5.39 8.73 38.93
CA GLN A 453 -6.42 9.16 37.98
C GLN A 453 -5.82 9.84 36.74
N GLU A 454 -4.79 10.67 36.89
CA GLU A 454 -4.07 11.27 35.73
C GLU A 454 -3.45 10.21 34.80
N VAL A 455 -2.91 9.12 35.37
CA VAL A 455 -2.41 7.99 34.59
C VAL A 455 -3.55 7.24 33.91
N VAL A 456 -4.67 6.98 34.61
CA VAL A 456 -5.85 6.33 34.01
C VAL A 456 -6.38 7.12 32.82
N LEU A 457 -6.48 8.45 32.95
CA LEU A 457 -6.94 9.33 31.87
C LEU A 457 -5.98 9.35 30.68
N SER A 458 -4.69 9.28 30.96
CA SER A 458 -3.67 9.13 29.93
C SER A 458 -3.81 7.81 29.18
N LEU A 459 -4.00 6.69 29.89
CA LEU A 459 -4.25 5.39 29.28
C LEU A 459 -5.52 5.40 28.43
N CYS A 460 -6.61 6.02 28.89
CA CYS A 460 -7.83 6.22 28.09
C CYS A 460 -7.55 6.97 26.78
N SER A 461 -6.75 8.04 26.84
CA SER A 461 -6.38 8.82 25.65
C SER A 461 -5.59 7.98 24.64
N VAL A 462 -4.68 7.13 25.12
CA VAL A 462 -3.91 6.19 24.28
C VAL A 462 -4.81 5.11 23.72
N MET A 463 -5.75 4.56 24.50
CA MET A 463 -6.72 3.57 24.02
C MET A 463 -7.57 4.12 22.86
N THR A 464 -8.15 5.32 23.03
CA THR A 464 -8.95 5.95 21.98
C THR A 464 -8.11 6.21 20.72
N ALA A 465 -6.86 6.65 20.87
CA ALA A 465 -5.97 6.84 19.73
C ALA A 465 -5.61 5.51 19.06
N ALA A 466 -5.33 4.46 19.86
CA ALA A 466 -5.03 3.13 19.36
C ALA A 466 -6.18 2.56 18.54
N GLU A 467 -7.43 2.68 19.01
CA GLU A 467 -8.62 2.26 18.25
C GLU A 467 -8.65 2.92 16.85
N VAL A 468 -8.38 4.22 16.78
CA VAL A 468 -8.31 4.96 15.50
C VAL A 468 -7.16 4.45 14.62
N TRP A 469 -5.98 4.19 15.18
CA TRP A 469 -4.84 3.63 14.45
C TRP A 469 -5.15 2.24 13.88
N LEU A 470 -5.87 1.42 14.63
CA LEU A 470 -6.30 0.09 14.21
C LEU A 470 -7.38 0.14 13.13
N ASP A 471 -8.28 1.12 13.18
CA ASP A 471 -9.28 1.30 12.13
C ASP A 471 -8.64 1.75 10.81
N MET A 472 -7.59 2.58 10.84
CA MET A 472 -6.82 2.95 9.65
C MET A 472 -6.23 1.73 8.92
N LEU A 473 -5.83 0.68 9.66
CA LEU A 473 -5.34 -0.57 9.09
C LEU A 473 -6.44 -1.35 8.34
N LYS A 474 -7.67 -1.31 8.85
CA LYS A 474 -8.82 -2.00 8.24
C LYS A 474 -9.25 -1.30 6.95
N ASP A 475 -9.25 0.02 6.94
CA ASP A 475 -9.62 0.81 5.76
C ASP A 475 -8.57 0.73 4.65
N GLY A 476 -7.28 0.62 4.99
CA GLY A 476 -6.21 0.42 4.02
C GLY A 476 -6.28 -0.93 3.28
N ALA A 477 -6.77 -1.98 3.95
CA ALA A 477 -6.88 -3.32 3.37
C ALA A 477 -8.00 -3.47 2.32
N THR A 478 -8.99 -2.57 2.31
CA THR A 478 -10.17 -2.66 1.42
C THR A 478 -10.01 -1.94 0.08
N LYS A 479 -8.92 -1.19 -0.13
CA LYS A 479 -8.70 -0.36 -1.33
C LYS A 479 -7.73 -0.95 -2.37
N GLY A 480 -7.22 -2.17 -2.18
CA GLY A 480 -6.42 -2.86 -3.19
C GLY A 480 -7.28 -3.43 -4.33
N PRO A 481 -6.77 -3.47 -5.58
CA PRO A 481 -7.50 -4.06 -6.70
C PRO A 481 -7.72 -5.58 -6.49
N GLN A 482 -8.89 -6.02 -6.93
CA GLN A 482 -9.53 -7.33 -6.74
C GLN A 482 -8.58 -8.55 -6.77
N GLU A 483 -8.39 -9.15 -5.60
CA GLU A 483 -8.39 -10.60 -5.35
C GLU A 483 -8.58 -10.77 -3.82
N PRO A 484 -9.30 -11.80 -3.34
CA PRO A 484 -9.44 -12.04 -1.91
C PRO A 484 -8.07 -12.46 -1.37
N LEU A 485 -7.29 -11.47 -0.91
CA LEU A 485 -6.00 -11.68 -0.27
C LEU A 485 -6.18 -12.65 0.89
N VAL A 486 -5.40 -13.73 0.84
CA VAL A 486 -5.17 -14.67 1.93
C VAL A 486 -4.89 -13.84 3.19
N SER A 487 -5.89 -13.83 4.08
CA SER A 487 -5.84 -13.38 5.47
C SER A 487 -4.65 -12.49 5.83
N CYS A 488 -4.65 -11.23 5.40
CA CYS A 488 -3.96 -10.23 6.20
C CYS A 488 -4.58 -10.34 7.60
N SER A 489 -3.73 -10.59 8.59
CA SER A 489 -4.03 -10.81 9.99
C SER A 489 -4.76 -9.62 10.66
N ALA A 490 -5.33 -8.67 9.91
CA ALA A 490 -6.11 -7.52 10.38
C ALA A 490 -7.23 -7.90 11.37
N ASN A 491 -7.75 -9.14 11.28
CA ASN A 491 -8.79 -9.67 12.17
C ASN A 491 -8.26 -10.42 13.40
N ALA A 492 -6.94 -10.62 13.54
CA ALA A 492 -6.38 -11.17 14.76
C ALA A 492 -6.58 -10.18 15.92
N PRO A 493 -7.01 -10.65 17.11
CA PRO A 493 -7.19 -9.78 18.26
C PRO A 493 -5.87 -9.11 18.64
N PHE A 494 -5.91 -7.81 18.88
CA PHE A 494 -4.76 -7.05 19.39
C PHE A 494 -4.62 -7.31 20.90
N GLU A 495 -3.78 -8.29 21.25
CA GLU A 495 -3.52 -8.66 22.65
C GLU A 495 -3.04 -7.46 23.47
N THR A 496 -2.18 -6.60 22.89
CA THR A 496 -1.66 -5.37 23.52
C THR A 496 -2.74 -4.34 23.86
N LEU A 497 -3.83 -4.25 23.10
CA LEU A 497 -4.97 -3.40 23.45
C LEU A 497 -5.75 -3.98 24.65
N GLY A 498 -5.83 -5.31 24.72
CA GLY A 498 -6.37 -6.02 25.88
C GLY A 498 -5.52 -5.81 27.14
N GLU A 499 -4.19 -5.87 27.02
CA GLU A 499 -3.24 -5.56 28.08
C GLU A 499 -3.38 -4.12 28.57
N LEU A 500 -3.46 -3.15 27.64
CA LEU A 500 -3.68 -1.74 27.96
C LEU A 500 -5.00 -1.52 28.74
N ALA A 501 -6.08 -2.17 28.29
CA ALA A 501 -7.37 -2.13 28.97
C ALA A 501 -7.33 -2.78 30.36
N ALA A 502 -6.63 -3.92 30.50
CA ALA A 502 -6.44 -4.60 31.76
C ALA A 502 -5.63 -3.75 32.75
N HIS A 503 -4.53 -3.14 32.31
CA HIS A 503 -3.70 -2.24 33.09
C HIS A 503 -4.49 -1.01 33.56
N ARG A 504 -5.25 -0.37 32.67
CA ARG A 504 -6.18 0.72 33.05
C ARG A 504 -7.18 0.27 34.12
N ASN A 505 -7.84 -0.88 33.93
CA ASN A 505 -8.84 -1.38 34.87
C ASN A 505 -8.22 -1.72 36.24
N GLN A 506 -6.98 -2.21 36.26
CA GLN A 506 -6.23 -2.41 37.50
C GLN A 506 -6.01 -1.08 38.22
N LEU A 507 -5.54 -0.04 37.53
CA LEU A 507 -5.33 1.29 38.14
C LEU A 507 -6.64 1.92 38.64
N ILE A 508 -7.77 1.74 37.93
CA ILE A 508 -9.09 2.18 38.39
C ILE A 508 -9.43 1.50 39.72
N ARG A 509 -9.32 0.16 39.79
CA ARG A 509 -9.59 -0.59 41.03
C ARG A 509 -8.70 -0.13 42.18
N MET A 510 -7.42 0.09 41.90
CA MET A 510 -6.48 0.58 42.90
C MET A 510 -6.87 1.96 43.41
N SER A 511 -7.20 2.89 42.52
CA SER A 511 -7.67 4.22 42.90
C SER A 511 -8.94 4.14 43.76
N THR A 512 -9.89 3.25 43.44
CA THR A 512 -11.09 3.06 44.28
C THR A 512 -10.78 2.50 45.67
N VAL A 513 -9.83 1.56 45.79
CA VAL A 513 -9.41 1.00 47.08
C VAL A 513 -8.73 2.06 47.95
N VAL A 514 -7.80 2.81 47.38
CA VAL A 514 -7.06 3.88 48.07
C VAL A 514 -8.03 4.97 48.55
N SER A 515 -8.94 5.42 47.68
CA SER A 515 -9.98 6.38 48.07
C SER A 515 -10.88 5.86 49.18
N GLY A 516 -11.26 4.58 49.14
CA GLY A 516 -12.06 3.97 50.20
C GLY A 516 -11.32 3.92 51.55
N GLN A 517 -10.01 3.68 51.54
CA GLN A 517 -9.18 3.75 52.75
C GLN A 517 -9.12 5.17 53.33
N LEU A 518 -8.95 6.18 52.46
CA LEU A 518 -8.96 7.59 52.86
C LEU A 518 -10.30 8.00 53.46
N VAL A 519 -11.42 7.62 52.84
CA VAL A 519 -12.76 7.88 53.39
C VAL A 519 -12.94 7.21 54.75
N LYS A 520 -12.48 5.96 54.93
CA LYS A 520 -12.52 5.27 56.23
C LYS A 520 -11.71 6.02 57.27
N LEU A 521 -10.51 6.50 56.94
CA LEU A 521 -9.67 7.30 57.83
C LEU A 521 -10.39 8.60 58.23
N MET A 522 -10.99 9.30 57.26
CA MET A 522 -11.78 10.52 57.50
C MET A 522 -13.00 10.26 58.41
N CYS A 523 -13.55 9.04 58.39
CA CYS A 523 -14.72 8.68 59.19
C CYS A 523 -14.38 8.05 60.56
N ARG A 524 -13.10 7.83 60.91
CA ARG A 524 -12.71 7.21 62.19
C ARG A 524 -13.07 8.12 63.37
N SER A 525 -13.83 7.57 64.32
CA SER A 525 -14.23 8.25 65.56
C SER A 525 -13.21 8.06 66.69
N SER A 526 -11.94 8.41 66.46
CA SER A 526 -10.90 8.30 67.49
C SER A 526 -10.74 9.64 68.24
N GLU A 527 -10.68 9.60 69.57
CA GLU A 527 -10.48 10.77 70.45
C GLU A 527 -9.11 11.47 70.24
N ALA A 528 -8.19 10.90 69.47
CA ALA A 528 -6.83 11.44 69.29
C ALA A 528 -6.58 12.20 67.97
N VAL A 529 -7.40 12.00 66.92
CA VAL A 529 -7.26 12.69 65.63
C VAL A 529 -8.66 12.88 65.03
N GLN A 530 -9.23 14.08 65.14
CA GLN A 530 -10.39 14.44 64.31
C GLN A 530 -9.92 14.63 62.86
N PRO A 531 -10.68 14.17 61.86
CA PRO A 531 -10.40 14.51 60.47
C PRO A 531 -10.33 16.03 60.33
N SER A 532 -9.27 16.53 59.70
CA SER A 532 -9.12 17.97 59.50
C SER A 532 -10.07 18.41 58.39
N ILE A 533 -10.57 19.65 58.46
CA ILE A 533 -11.33 20.22 57.32
C ILE A 533 -10.50 20.16 56.02
N GLY A 534 -9.17 20.18 56.14
CA GLY A 534 -8.22 20.04 55.04
C GLY A 534 -8.38 18.75 54.24
N ASP A 535 -8.76 17.63 54.86
CA ASP A 535 -8.96 16.35 54.16
C ASP A 535 -10.19 16.39 53.24
N TYR A 536 -11.23 17.13 53.64
CA TYR A 536 -12.42 17.37 52.83
C TYR A 536 -12.19 18.44 51.76
N GLU A 537 -11.33 19.42 52.02
CA GLU A 537 -10.88 20.40 51.01
C GLU A 537 -10.02 19.75 49.92
N ASP A 538 -9.17 18.79 50.29
CA ASP A 538 -8.36 18.01 49.36
C ASP A 538 -9.23 17.11 48.47
N LEU A 539 -10.26 16.47 49.06
CA LEU A 539 -11.27 15.74 48.29
C LEU A 539 -12.08 16.66 47.36
N GLU A 540 -12.49 17.84 47.82
CA GLU A 540 -13.19 18.83 46.98
C GLU A 540 -12.29 19.28 45.80
N ARG A 541 -10.99 19.48 46.05
CA ARG A 541 -10.01 19.80 45.00
C ARG A 541 -9.86 18.67 43.99
N LEU A 542 -9.78 17.42 44.44
CA LEU A 542 -9.75 16.24 43.57
C LEU A 542 -11.00 16.17 42.69
N LEU A 543 -12.20 16.22 43.30
CA LEU A 543 -13.48 16.16 42.57
C LEU A 543 -13.62 17.32 41.59
N GLY A 544 -13.17 18.52 41.99
CA GLY A 544 -13.12 19.70 41.13
C GLY A 544 -12.20 19.50 39.92
N TYR A 545 -11.01 18.94 40.13
CA TYR A 545 -10.07 18.65 39.04
C TYR A 545 -10.63 17.60 38.09
N LEU A 546 -11.19 16.50 38.60
CA LEU A 546 -11.73 15.43 37.77
C LEU A 546 -12.98 15.86 36.98
N HIS A 547 -13.81 16.77 37.51
CA HIS A 547 -14.93 17.36 36.77
C HIS A 547 -14.51 18.29 35.62
N HIS A 548 -13.25 18.75 35.60
CA HIS A 548 -12.70 19.51 34.47
C HIS A 548 -12.14 18.61 33.36
N ILE A 549 -12.14 17.30 33.57
CA ILE A 549 -11.67 16.30 32.62
C ILE A 549 -12.91 15.65 31.97
N PRO A 550 -12.92 15.41 30.65
CA PRO A 550 -14.09 14.88 29.96
C PRO A 550 -14.60 13.58 30.61
N ASP A 551 -15.94 13.47 30.76
CA ASP A 551 -16.64 12.38 31.46
C ASP A 551 -16.04 10.99 31.18
N GLY A 552 -15.34 10.44 32.18
CA GLY A 552 -14.70 9.14 32.11
C GLY A 552 -15.30 8.16 33.09
N PHE A 553 -15.46 6.89 32.68
CA PHE A 553 -15.91 5.76 33.52
C PHE A 553 -15.13 5.64 34.85
N SER A 554 -13.88 6.14 34.89
CA SER A 554 -13.04 6.19 36.09
C SER A 554 -13.57 7.13 37.18
N LEU A 555 -14.10 8.32 36.81
CA LEU A 555 -14.67 9.27 37.78
C LEU A 555 -15.92 8.69 38.44
N LEU A 556 -16.82 8.12 37.64
CA LEU A 556 -18.04 7.49 38.16
C LEU A 556 -17.73 6.32 39.09
N ALA A 557 -16.73 5.50 38.77
CA ALA A 557 -16.29 4.41 39.63
C ALA A 557 -15.68 4.92 40.94
N LEU A 558 -14.91 6.01 40.89
CA LEU A 558 -14.32 6.66 42.05
C LEU A 558 -15.38 7.28 42.97
N GLU A 559 -16.32 8.03 42.41
CA GLU A 559 -17.43 8.65 43.15
C GLU A 559 -18.32 7.60 43.79
N ALA A 560 -18.67 6.53 43.06
CA ALA A 560 -19.46 5.42 43.59
C ALA A 560 -18.75 4.76 44.79
N ALA A 561 -17.44 4.49 44.67
CA ALA A 561 -16.66 3.88 45.75
C ALA A 561 -16.55 4.81 46.98
N ILE A 562 -16.34 6.11 46.77
CA ILE A 562 -16.28 7.10 47.85
C ILE A 562 -17.65 7.20 48.55
N LYS A 563 -18.73 7.31 47.77
CA LYS A 563 -20.10 7.37 48.30
C LYS A 563 -20.44 6.12 49.11
N GLU A 564 -20.23 4.93 48.54
CA GLU A 564 -20.45 3.65 49.23
C GLU A 564 -19.69 3.60 50.56
N GLN A 565 -18.45 4.08 50.60
CA GLN A 565 -17.67 4.08 51.84
C GLN A 565 -18.14 5.08 52.88
N PHE A 566 -18.62 6.26 52.47
CA PHE A 566 -19.33 7.16 53.40
C PHE A 566 -20.63 6.53 53.90
N GLU A 567 -21.33 5.77 53.05
CA GLU A 567 -22.56 5.09 53.43
C GLU A 567 -22.34 3.99 54.46
N GLU A 568 -21.26 3.21 54.31
CA GLU A 568 -20.85 2.17 55.25
C GLU A 568 -20.30 2.73 56.56
N SER A 569 -19.59 3.85 56.51
CA SER A 569 -18.83 4.38 57.67
C SER A 569 -19.64 5.34 58.55
N LEU A 570 -20.71 5.94 58.03
CA LEU A 570 -21.49 6.96 58.74
C LEU A 570 -22.97 6.56 58.90
N THR A 571 -23.50 6.79 60.10
CA THR A 571 -24.96 6.74 60.33
C THR A 571 -25.67 7.87 59.58
N ILE A 572 -26.97 7.69 59.32
CA ILE A 572 -27.79 8.68 58.61
C ILE A 572 -27.70 10.07 59.26
N GLU A 573 -27.84 10.15 60.58
CA GLU A 573 -27.75 11.42 61.33
C GLU A 573 -26.37 12.10 61.21
N LYS A 574 -25.29 11.32 61.27
CA LYS A 574 -23.93 11.85 61.11
C LYS A 574 -23.67 12.34 59.68
N ARG A 575 -24.25 11.65 58.69
CA ARG A 575 -24.15 11.98 57.27
C ARG A 575 -24.86 13.29 56.96
N GLU A 576 -26.11 13.47 57.42
CA GLU A 576 -26.86 14.71 57.26
C GLU A 576 -26.18 15.88 57.95
N SER A 577 -25.63 15.66 59.16
CA SER A 577 -24.87 16.68 59.89
C SER A 577 -23.58 17.07 59.17
N LEU A 578 -22.83 16.10 58.64
CA LEU A 578 -21.61 16.34 57.87
C LEU A 578 -21.92 17.02 56.53
N GLN A 579 -22.97 16.60 55.83
CA GLN A 579 -23.43 17.22 54.59
C GLN A 579 -23.77 18.69 54.80
N HIS A 580 -24.55 19.02 55.84
CA HIS A 580 -24.88 20.41 56.15
C HIS A 580 -23.63 21.22 56.51
N TYR A 581 -22.68 20.63 57.24
CA TYR A 581 -21.42 21.28 57.60
C TYR A 581 -20.55 21.59 56.37
N LEU A 582 -20.39 20.63 55.46
CA LEU A 582 -19.59 20.78 54.25
C LEU A 582 -20.22 21.77 53.26
N SER A 583 -21.55 21.71 53.09
CA SER A 583 -22.32 22.69 52.32
C SER A 583 -22.13 24.12 52.86
N ALA A 584 -22.24 24.30 54.18
CA ALA A 584 -22.00 25.60 54.82
C ALA A 584 -20.55 26.09 54.70
N SER A 585 -19.60 25.16 54.51
CA SER A 585 -18.17 25.45 54.31
C SER A 585 -17.79 25.67 52.84
N GLY A 586 -18.74 25.61 51.91
CA GLY A 586 -18.52 25.82 50.48
C GLY A 586 -17.94 24.61 49.73
N LEU A 587 -17.91 23.44 50.35
CA LEU A 587 -17.43 22.17 49.78
C LEU A 587 -18.58 21.44 49.08
N TRP A 588 -19.09 22.07 48.03
CA TRP A 588 -20.34 21.67 47.37
C TRP A 588 -20.28 20.28 46.72
N ARG A 589 -19.17 19.90 46.07
CA ARG A 589 -19.07 18.60 45.39
C ARG A 589 -18.99 17.47 46.40
N THR A 590 -18.16 17.64 47.42
CA THR A 590 -18.04 16.69 48.52
C THR A 590 -19.36 16.55 49.28
N SER A 591 -20.05 17.67 49.53
CA SER A 591 -21.39 17.68 50.13
C SER A 591 -22.43 16.95 49.26
N CYS A 592 -22.39 17.12 47.95
CA CYS A 592 -23.28 16.41 47.03
C CYS A 592 -22.99 14.91 46.97
N LEU A 593 -21.72 14.51 47.08
CA LEU A 593 -21.30 13.12 47.07
C LEU A 593 -21.75 12.34 48.32
N ILE A 594 -21.81 13.05 49.46
CA ILE A 594 -22.25 12.51 50.75
C ILE A 594 -23.79 12.45 50.86
N GLY A 595 -24.50 13.34 50.15
CA GLY A 595 -25.96 13.30 50.00
C GLY A 595 -26.43 12.14 49.13
#